data_AF-A0A9E4QJN9-F1
#
_entry.id   AF-A0A9E4QJN9-F1
#
_cell.length_a   1.000
_cell.length_b   1.000
_cell.length_c   1.000
_cell.angle_alpha   90.00
_cell.angle_beta   90.00
_cell.angle_gamma   90.00
#
_symmetry.space_group_name_H-M   'P 1'
#
loop_
_entity.id
_entity.type
_entity.pdbx_description
1 polymer ?
#
loop_
_entity_poly.entity_id
_entity_poly.type
_entity_poly.pdbx_seq_one_letter_code
_entity_poly.pdbx_strand_id
1 'polypeptide(L)'
;MASDRLQRQIDRLLDEAEEAITNEDWSTVGSRARAVLRLDPENTDALSYLAAAERDAGSSQTAQASPPPAGLATAQPTSFASGRYQVKGLLGEGGKKKVYLAHDTTLDREVAFALIKTEGLDDTSRAR
;
A
#
# COMPACT_ATOMS: atom_id res chain seq x y z
N MET A 1 -33.80 3.14 24.29
CA MET A 1 -33.36 2.10 25.26
C MET A 1 -32.23 1.24 24.71
N ALA A 2 -32.37 0.57 23.54
CA ALA A 2 -31.28 -0.26 22.99
C ALA A 2 -30.13 0.59 22.40
N SER A 3 -30.47 1.66 21.67
CA SER A 3 -29.49 2.56 21.05
C SER A 3 -28.65 3.34 22.07
N ASP A 4 -29.23 3.70 23.23
CA ASP A 4 -28.52 4.39 24.31
C ASP A 4 -27.39 3.55 24.93
N ARG A 5 -27.57 2.22 24.97
CA ARG A 5 -26.52 1.32 25.47
C ARG A 5 -25.37 1.21 24.48
N LEU A 6 -25.69 1.20 23.19
CA LEU A 6 -24.69 1.20 22.12
C LEU A 6 -23.89 2.50 22.12
N GLN A 7 -24.56 3.65 22.22
CA GLN A 7 -23.91 4.95 22.25
C GLN A 7 -22.95 5.08 23.44
N ARG A 8 -23.39 4.72 24.65
CA ARG A 8 -22.51 4.72 25.83
C ARG A 8 -21.29 3.82 25.70
N GLN A 9 -21.42 2.73 24.94
CA GLN A 9 -20.30 1.83 24.70
C GLN A 9 -19.32 2.44 23.69
N ILE A 10 -19.80 3.17 22.68
CA ILE A 10 -18.96 3.94 21.77
C ILE A 10 -18.23 5.05 22.53
N ASP A 11 -18.93 5.85 23.33
CA ASP A 11 -18.35 6.96 24.09
C ASP A 11 -17.21 6.45 25.00
N ARG A 12 -17.44 5.37 25.75
CA ARG A 12 -16.39 4.73 26.58
C ARG A 12 -15.16 4.31 25.76
N LEU A 13 -15.38 3.72 24.57
CA LEU A 13 -14.27 3.26 23.74
C LEU A 13 -13.46 4.44 23.16
N LEU A 14 -14.11 5.58 22.90
CA LEU A 14 -13.46 6.81 22.47
C LEU A 14 -12.66 7.44 23.61
N ASP A 15 -13.21 7.49 24.83
CA ASP A 15 -12.47 7.95 26.03
C ASP A 15 -11.19 7.11 26.26
N GLU A 16 -11.31 5.78 26.17
CA GLU A 16 -10.17 4.86 26.29
C GLU A 16 -9.15 5.03 25.15
N ALA A 17 -9.58 5.45 23.96
CA ALA A 17 -8.68 5.77 22.85
C ALA A 17 -7.92 7.08 23.11
N GLU A 18 -8.58 8.11 23.62
CA GLU A 18 -7.96 9.39 23.96
C GLU A 18 -6.94 9.25 25.11
N GLU A 19 -7.26 8.44 26.12
CA GLU A 19 -6.32 8.12 27.20
C GLU A 19 -5.07 7.40 26.65
N ALA A 20 -5.25 6.47 25.69
CA ALA A 20 -4.12 5.81 25.04
C ALA A 20 -3.27 6.78 24.20
N ILE A 21 -3.87 7.79 23.55
CA ILE A 21 -3.11 8.86 22.86
C ILE A 21 -2.25 9.64 23.85
N THR A 22 -2.80 9.93 25.03
CA THR A 22 -2.06 10.64 26.10
C THR A 22 -0.85 9.85 26.58
N ASN A 23 -0.92 8.51 26.55
CA ASN A 23 0.18 7.60 26.87
C ASN A 23 1.05 7.24 25.65
N GLU A 24 0.81 7.85 24.48
CA GLU A 24 1.50 7.56 23.21
C GLU A 24 1.36 6.09 22.74
N ASP A 25 0.34 5.38 23.24
CA ASP A 25 0.07 3.96 22.97
C ASP A 25 -0.77 3.74 21.70
N TRP A 26 -0.19 4.04 20.53
CA TRP A 26 -0.89 4.00 19.24
C TRP A 26 -1.49 2.64 18.86
N SER A 27 -0.91 1.54 19.37
CA SER A 27 -1.48 0.18 19.18
C SER A 27 -2.85 0.03 19.85
N THR A 28 -3.00 0.60 21.05
CA THR A 28 -4.26 0.59 21.80
C THR A 28 -5.28 1.50 21.11
N VAL A 29 -4.86 2.70 20.67
CA VAL A 29 -5.70 3.64 19.91
C VAL A 29 -6.32 2.98 18.69
N GLY A 30 -5.52 2.33 17.85
CA GLY A 30 -6.00 1.62 16.65
C GLY A 30 -6.96 0.46 16.98
N SER A 31 -6.71 -0.26 18.07
CA SER A 31 -7.57 -1.35 18.53
C SER A 31 -8.94 -0.85 19.01
N ARG A 32 -8.96 0.25 19.79
CA ARG A 32 -10.19 0.87 20.28
C ARG A 32 -11.00 1.50 19.16
N ALA A 33 -10.35 2.22 18.25
CA ALA A 33 -10.98 2.80 17.06
C ALA A 33 -11.67 1.72 16.19
N ARG A 34 -11.01 0.58 15.94
CA ARG A 34 -11.63 -0.55 15.21
C ARG A 34 -12.82 -1.16 15.94
N ALA A 35 -12.80 -1.19 17.27
CA ALA A 35 -13.94 -1.65 18.06
C ALA A 35 -15.14 -0.70 17.93
N VAL A 36 -14.91 0.62 17.90
CA VAL A 36 -15.96 1.61 17.62
C VAL A 36 -16.52 1.42 16.21
N LEU A 37 -15.66 1.29 15.19
CA LEU A 37 -16.11 1.12 13.80
C LEU A 37 -16.93 -0.15 13.54
N ARG A 38 -16.79 -1.19 14.39
CA ARG A 38 -17.64 -2.38 14.35
C ARG A 38 -19.06 -2.11 14.85
N LEU A 39 -19.22 -1.14 15.74
CA LEU A 39 -20.51 -0.72 16.29
C LEU A 39 -21.14 0.37 15.41
N ASP A 40 -20.33 1.32 14.95
CA ASP A 40 -20.71 2.43 14.09
C ASP A 40 -19.61 2.68 13.03
N PRO A 41 -19.78 2.16 11.80
CA PRO A 41 -18.79 2.31 10.74
C PRO A 41 -18.68 3.74 10.19
N GLU A 42 -19.65 4.62 10.46
CA GLU A 42 -19.67 6.01 10.00
C GLU A 42 -19.07 6.98 11.04
N ASN A 43 -18.52 6.46 12.14
CA ASN A 43 -17.96 7.26 13.22
C ASN A 43 -16.66 7.98 12.79
N THR A 44 -16.77 9.30 12.63
CA THR A 44 -15.66 10.16 12.13
C THR A 44 -14.46 10.19 13.09
N ASP A 45 -14.70 10.17 14.40
CA ASP A 45 -13.64 10.23 15.41
C ASP A 45 -12.82 8.93 15.40
N ALA A 46 -13.50 7.77 15.36
CA ALA A 46 -12.85 6.48 15.25
C ALA A 46 -12.03 6.33 13.95
N LEU A 47 -12.55 6.82 12.82
CA LEU A 47 -11.80 6.87 11.55
C LEU A 47 -10.52 7.73 11.69
N SER A 48 -10.64 8.88 12.36
CA SER A 48 -9.52 9.80 12.58
C SER A 48 -8.44 9.18 13.47
N TYR A 49 -8.84 8.55 14.58
CA TYR A 49 -7.93 7.88 15.50
C TYR A 49 -7.26 6.65 14.87
N LEU A 50 -7.99 5.87 14.08
CA LEU A 50 -7.40 4.76 13.33
C LEU A 50 -6.35 5.25 12.34
N ALA A 51 -6.65 6.30 11.57
CA ALA A 51 -5.70 6.88 10.63
C ALA A 51 -4.45 7.46 11.31
N ALA A 52 -4.60 8.05 12.50
CA ALA A 52 -3.47 8.54 13.30
C ALA A 52 -2.61 7.37 13.80
N ALA A 53 -3.23 6.34 14.37
CA ALA A 53 -2.55 5.13 14.83
C ALA A 53 -1.84 4.39 13.68
N GLU A 54 -2.42 4.35 12.48
CA GLU A 54 -1.81 3.72 11.31
C GLU A 54 -0.61 4.49 10.76
N ARG A 55 -0.55 5.82 10.93
CA ARG A 55 0.64 6.60 10.57
C ARG A 55 1.82 6.30 11.49
N ASP A 56 1.57 6.18 12.78
CA ASP A 56 2.60 5.82 13.74
C ASP A 56 3.04 4.36 13.57
N ALA A 57 2.06 3.46 13.45
CA ALA A 57 2.31 2.05 13.19
C ALA A 57 2.97 1.80 11.84
N GLY A 58 2.72 2.64 10.81
CA GLY A 58 3.38 2.59 9.50
C GLY A 58 4.89 2.86 9.56
N SER A 59 5.37 3.53 10.61
CA SER A 59 6.81 3.66 10.89
C SER A 59 7.42 2.35 11.41
N SER A 60 6.60 1.46 11.99
CA SER A 60 6.99 0.12 12.48
C SER A 60 6.51 -1.05 11.61
N GLN A 61 5.60 -0.83 10.65
CA GLN A 61 4.94 -1.84 9.80
C GLN A 61 5.37 -1.80 8.32
N THR A 62 6.56 -1.30 7.99
CA THR A 62 7.12 -1.34 6.63
C THR A 62 7.42 -2.75 6.08
N ALA A 63 6.90 -3.83 6.69
CA ALA A 63 7.01 -5.20 6.20
C ALA A 63 5.72 -5.82 5.60
N GLN A 64 4.59 -5.11 5.52
CA GLN A 64 3.42 -5.61 4.78
C GLN A 64 2.83 -4.55 3.86
N ALA A 65 3.37 -4.49 2.64
CA ALA A 65 2.86 -3.67 1.55
C ALA A 65 1.46 -4.15 1.13
N SER A 66 0.42 -3.48 1.63
CA SER A 66 -0.82 -3.32 0.90
C SER A 66 -0.57 -2.23 -0.17
N PRO A 67 -0.87 -2.45 -1.46
CA PRO A 67 -0.65 -1.41 -2.46
C PRO A 67 -1.58 -0.21 -2.18
N PRO A 68 -1.08 1.04 -2.24
CA PRO A 68 -1.91 2.23 -2.07
C PRO A 68 -2.91 2.35 -3.22
N PRO A 69 -4.10 2.96 -3.00
CA PRO A 69 -5.02 3.27 -4.09
C PRO A 69 -4.31 4.20 -5.09
N ALA A 70 -4.39 3.80 -6.35
CA ALA A 70 -3.65 4.35 -7.47
C ALA A 70 -3.84 5.86 -7.64
N GLY A 71 -2.87 6.64 -7.17
CA GLY A 71 -2.63 8.00 -7.62
C GLY A 71 -1.73 7.98 -8.85
N LEU A 72 -2.32 8.02 -10.04
CA LEU A 72 -1.76 8.63 -11.27
C LEU A 72 -0.25 8.42 -11.57
N ALA A 73 0.32 7.25 -11.26
CA ALA A 73 1.66 6.92 -11.70
C ALA A 73 1.57 6.39 -13.14
N THR A 74 2.16 7.16 -14.07
CA THR A 74 2.41 6.80 -15.47
C THR A 74 2.63 5.30 -15.61
N ALA A 75 1.79 4.62 -16.39
CA ALA A 75 1.67 3.16 -16.50
C ALA A 75 3.03 2.47 -16.73
N GLN A 76 3.78 2.23 -15.65
CA GLN A 76 4.97 1.41 -15.68
C GLN A 76 4.52 -0.05 -15.60
N PRO A 77 5.09 -0.94 -16.43
CA PRO A 77 4.76 -2.35 -16.36
C PRO A 77 5.09 -2.89 -14.96
N THR A 78 4.09 -3.40 -14.26
CA THR A 78 4.28 -4.09 -12.98
C THR A 78 4.83 -5.50 -13.16
N SER A 79 4.72 -6.06 -14.36
CA SER A 79 5.29 -7.36 -14.71
C SER A 79 5.57 -7.51 -16.21
N PHE A 80 6.48 -8.43 -16.53
CA PHE A 80 6.79 -8.85 -17.89
C PHE A 80 6.54 -10.35 -18.07
N ALA A 81 6.37 -10.77 -19.34
CA ALA A 81 6.09 -12.16 -19.72
C ALA A 81 4.93 -12.78 -18.92
N SER A 82 3.77 -12.10 -18.94
CA SER A 82 2.54 -12.55 -18.27
C SER A 82 2.70 -12.85 -16.78
N GLY A 83 3.45 -12.00 -16.06
CA GLY A 83 3.61 -12.14 -14.60
C GLY A 83 4.80 -13.00 -14.17
N ARG A 84 5.58 -13.58 -15.09
CA ARG A 84 6.77 -14.35 -14.74
C ARG A 84 7.86 -13.49 -14.11
N TYR A 85 8.08 -12.29 -14.65
CA TYR A 85 9.05 -11.35 -14.12
C TYR A 85 8.32 -10.20 -13.43
N GLN A 86 8.31 -10.18 -12.11
CA GLN A 86 7.67 -9.12 -11.33
C GLN A 86 8.61 -7.94 -11.16
N VAL A 87 8.23 -6.76 -11.65
CA VAL A 87 9.08 -5.57 -11.58
C VAL A 87 9.12 -5.05 -10.15
N LYS A 88 10.31 -5.03 -9.55
CA LYS A 88 10.57 -4.45 -8.23
C LYS A 88 10.99 -2.98 -8.30
N GLY A 89 11.65 -2.57 -9.38
CA GLY A 89 12.09 -1.19 -9.56
C GLY A 89 12.87 -0.97 -10.85
N LEU A 90 13.17 0.28 -11.18
CA LEU A 90 14.02 0.65 -12.31
C LEU A 90 15.49 0.70 -11.85
N LEU A 91 16.34 -0.15 -12.41
CA LEU A 91 17.79 -0.15 -12.16
C LEU A 91 18.53 0.93 -12.96
N GLY A 92 18.02 1.29 -14.14
CA GLY A 92 18.61 2.35 -14.93
C GLY A 92 17.90 2.60 -16.25
N GLU A 93 17.87 3.87 -16.66
CA GLU A 93 17.37 4.29 -17.97
C GLU A 93 18.54 4.77 -18.83
N GLY A 94 18.71 4.15 -20.00
CA GLY A 94 19.58 4.65 -21.07
C GLY A 94 18.74 5.08 -22.27
N GLY A 95 19.30 5.85 -23.20
CA GLY A 95 18.54 6.48 -24.29
C GLY A 95 17.63 5.55 -25.11
N LYS A 96 17.95 4.25 -25.22
CA LYS A 96 17.19 3.26 -25.99
C LYS A 96 16.57 2.12 -25.16
N LYS A 97 16.88 2.03 -23.86
CA LYS A 97 16.45 0.91 -23.01
C LYS A 97 16.18 1.33 -21.58
N LYS A 98 15.20 0.67 -20.95
CA LYS A 98 14.95 0.73 -19.51
C LYS A 98 15.31 -0.61 -18.90
N VAL A 99 16.14 -0.62 -17.86
CA VAL A 99 16.54 -1.82 -17.13
C VAL A 99 15.80 -1.82 -15.81
N TYR A 100 15.05 -2.89 -15.56
CA TYR A 100 14.27 -3.10 -14.36
C TYR A 100 14.91 -4.19 -13.50
N LEU A 101 14.89 -4.04 -12.18
CA LEU A 101 15.05 -5.14 -11.26
C LEU A 101 13.74 -5.92 -11.27
N ALA A 102 13.77 -7.19 -11.60
CA ALA A 102 12.61 -8.06 -11.58
C ALA A 102 12.88 -9.34 -10.80
N HIS A 103 11.84 -9.92 -10.21
CA HIS A 103 11.88 -11.26 -9.61
C HIS A 103 11.34 -12.28 -10.60
N ASP A 104 12.15 -13.29 -10.93
CA ASP A 104 11.72 -14.44 -11.73
C ASP A 104 11.00 -15.43 -10.80
N THR A 105 9.69 -15.58 -10.96
CA THR A 105 8.86 -16.47 -10.11
C THR A 105 9.14 -17.96 -10.37
N THR A 106 9.75 -18.32 -11.50
CA THR A 106 10.12 -19.71 -11.82
C THR A 106 11.45 -20.11 -11.18
N LEU A 107 12.39 -19.17 -11.12
CA LEU A 107 13.75 -19.40 -10.61
C LEU A 107 13.98 -18.83 -9.20
N ASP A 108 12.97 -18.18 -8.64
CA ASP A 108 12.97 -17.48 -7.35
C ASP A 108 14.21 -16.60 -7.13
N ARG A 109 14.56 -15.79 -8.13
CA ARG A 109 15.76 -14.94 -8.07
C ARG A 109 15.54 -13.58 -8.67
N GLU A 110 16.37 -12.64 -8.23
CA GLU A 110 16.41 -11.30 -8.80
C GLU A 110 17.19 -11.29 -10.11
N VAL A 111 16.61 -10.68 -11.15
CA VAL A 111 17.15 -10.57 -12.49
C VAL A 111 17.00 -9.14 -13.01
N ALA A 112 17.96 -8.71 -13.83
CA ALA A 112 17.84 -7.45 -14.56
C ALA A 112 17.05 -7.68 -15.86
N PHE A 113 15.86 -7.09 -15.98
CA PHE A 113 15.01 -7.15 -17.16
C PHE A 113 15.17 -5.89 -18.00
N ALA A 114 15.78 -5.99 -19.18
CA ALA A 114 15.97 -4.85 -20.08
C ALA A 114 14.83 -4.77 -21.10
N LEU A 115 14.03 -3.71 -21.02
CA LEU A 115 13.04 -3.35 -22.01
C LEU A 115 13.66 -2.44 -23.07
N ILE A 116 13.65 -2.89 -24.31
CA ILE A 116 14.04 -2.08 -25.47
C ILE A 116 12.79 -1.34 -25.94
N LYS A 117 12.83 0.00 -25.95
CA LYS A 117 11.74 0.81 -26.48
C LYS A 117 11.69 0.61 -28.00
N THR A 118 10.57 0.11 -28.53
CA THR A 118 10.33 0.01 -29.98
C THR A 118 9.74 1.29 -30.58
N GLU A 119 9.40 2.27 -29.75
CA GLU A 119 9.06 3.63 -30.18
C GLU A 119 10.32 4.30 -30.79
N GLY A 120 10.42 4.25 -32.11
CA GLY A 120 11.60 4.70 -32.90
C GLY A 120 12.47 3.57 -33.48
N LEU A 121 12.06 2.30 -33.38
CA LEU A 121 12.64 1.23 -34.20
C LEU A 121 11.94 1.26 -35.57
N ASP A 122 12.47 2.08 -36.50
CA ASP A 122 12.07 2.04 -37.90
C ASP A 122 12.00 0.59 -38.42
N ASP A 123 10.99 0.32 -39.25
CA ASP A 123 10.64 -0.95 -39.90
C ASP A 123 11.71 -1.45 -40.91
N THR A 124 12.99 -1.15 -40.69
CA THR A 124 14.06 -1.60 -41.59
C THR A 124 14.67 -2.89 -41.07
N SER A 125 13.93 -4.00 -41.18
CA SER A 125 14.50 -5.35 -41.23
C SER A 125 13.45 -6.41 -41.57
N ARG A 126 13.01 -6.46 -42.84
CA ARG A 126 12.87 -7.72 -43.62
C ARG A 126 12.40 -7.45 -45.05
N ALA A 127 13.33 -7.05 -45.91
CA ALA A 127 13.27 -7.37 -47.33
C ALA A 127 14.68 -7.26 -47.93
N ARG A 128 15.45 -8.35 -47.81
CA ARG A 128 16.20 -9.01 -48.89
C ARG A 128 17.00 -10.19 -48.32
#